data_AF-A0A9D0YLC7-F1
#
_entry.id   AF-A0A9D0YLC7-F1
#
_cell.length_a   1.000
_cell.length_b   1.000
_cell.length_c   1.000
_cell.angle_alpha   90.00
_cell.angle_beta   90.00
_cell.angle_gamma   90.00
#
_symmetry.space_group_name_H-M   'P 1'
#
loop_
_entity.id
_entity.type
_entity.pdbx_description
1 polymer ?
#
loop_
_entity_poly.entity_id
_entity_poly.type
_entity_poly.pdbx_seq_one_letter_code
_entity_poly.pdbx_strand_id
1 'polypeptide(L)'
;DINQGVDQVGGELGAGDQGLMFGYACSETPELMPLPILLAHKITAKLAEVRKNNTVPFLRPDGKAQVSVKYVDNKPVAIDTIVVSTQHNDDVSQTILRQAIITEVIEAVIPSKFLNDEITYHINPTGRFVIGGPQGDAGLTGQKIIVDTYGGSCPHGGGAFSGKDPTKVDRSAAYAMRYVAKNLVAAGVSDKITIQIAYSIGVVQPVSIMVDAHGGSKIEESKIEACVRELFDLSPAGIIKELDLLKPIYKKTAVYGHFGRENEGFRWEMTNRVDEIQRYFQLKK
;
A
#
# COMPACT_ATOMS: atom_id res chain seq x y z
N ASP A 1 21.08 15.46 -20.73
CA ASP A 1 20.11 14.79 -21.63
C ASP A 1 18.76 14.61 -20.96
N ILE A 2 18.59 13.70 -19.98
CA ILE A 2 17.30 13.52 -19.29
C ILE A 2 16.79 14.82 -18.63
N ASN A 3 17.67 15.58 -17.97
CA ASN A 3 17.26 16.75 -17.20
C ASN A 3 16.58 17.85 -18.03
N GLN A 4 16.89 17.99 -19.32
CA GLN A 4 16.34 19.06 -20.15
C GLN A 4 14.85 18.89 -20.47
N GLY A 5 14.34 17.65 -20.39
CA GLY A 5 12.92 17.33 -20.56
C GLY A 5 12.15 17.33 -19.23
N VAL A 6 12.86 17.13 -18.12
CA VAL A 6 12.30 17.14 -16.76
C VAL A 6 12.20 18.58 -16.27
N ASP A 7 13.32 19.31 -16.20
CA ASP A 7 13.35 20.75 -15.90
C ASP A 7 13.27 21.54 -17.20
N GLN A 8 12.05 21.90 -17.60
CA GLN A 8 11.83 22.62 -18.86
C GLN A 8 12.13 24.12 -18.71
N VAL A 9 12.59 24.72 -19.81
CA VAL A 9 12.77 26.17 -19.91
C VAL A 9 11.39 26.84 -19.78
N GLY A 10 11.15 27.51 -18.66
CA GLY A 10 9.85 28.07 -18.30
C GLY A 10 9.32 27.62 -16.94
N GLY A 11 9.97 26.64 -16.29
CA GLY A 11 9.59 26.16 -14.95
C GLY A 11 8.54 25.06 -14.95
N GLU A 12 8.17 24.54 -16.13
CA GLU A 12 7.33 23.34 -16.24
C GLU A 12 8.15 22.08 -15.93
N LEU A 13 7.51 21.13 -15.23
CA LEU A 13 8.14 19.87 -14.85
C LEU A 13 7.55 18.72 -15.65
N GLY A 14 8.33 18.17 -16.59
CA GLY A 14 7.98 16.98 -17.34
C GLY A 14 8.19 15.69 -16.53
N ALA A 15 7.56 14.59 -16.95
CA ALA A 15 7.76 13.30 -16.29
C ALA A 15 9.23 12.84 -16.37
N GLY A 16 9.77 12.36 -15.23
CA GLY A 16 11.16 11.90 -15.11
C GLY A 16 11.50 10.63 -15.91
N ASP A 17 10.48 9.87 -16.31
CA ASP A 17 10.58 8.68 -17.16
C ASP A 17 9.21 8.38 -17.81
N GLN A 18 9.18 7.49 -18.78
CA GLN A 18 7.95 6.84 -19.22
C GLN A 18 7.50 5.80 -18.19
N GLY A 19 6.20 5.50 -18.14
CA GLY A 19 5.72 4.39 -17.34
C GLY A 19 4.23 4.48 -17.06
N LEU A 20 3.72 3.43 -16.43
CA LEU A 20 2.35 3.35 -15.95
C LEU A 20 2.34 3.07 -14.45
N MET A 21 1.39 3.65 -13.74
CA MET A 21 1.25 3.52 -12.29
C MET A 21 -0.21 3.24 -11.95
N PHE A 22 -0.42 2.52 -10.86
CA PHE A 22 -1.77 2.17 -10.39
C PHE A 22 -2.03 2.71 -8.99
N GLY A 23 -3.25 3.18 -8.79
CA GLY A 23 -3.85 3.50 -7.50
C GLY A 23 -5.02 2.59 -7.21
N TYR A 24 -5.23 2.30 -5.94
CA TYR A 24 -6.33 1.47 -5.50
C TYR A 24 -6.84 1.85 -4.12
N ALA A 25 -8.15 1.72 -3.95
CA ALA A 25 -8.81 1.78 -2.67
C ALA A 25 -10.04 0.87 -2.65
N CYS A 26 -10.40 0.36 -1.47
CA CYS A 26 -11.63 -0.39 -1.27
C CYS A 26 -12.17 -0.22 0.15
N SER A 27 -13.46 -0.42 0.36
CA SER A 27 -14.15 -0.28 1.65
C SER A 27 -13.97 -1.45 2.62
N GLU A 28 -13.08 -2.41 2.32
CA GLU A 28 -12.83 -3.61 3.13
C GLU A 28 -12.27 -3.29 4.54
N THR A 29 -11.53 -2.19 4.69
CA THR A 29 -10.93 -1.75 5.96
C THR A 29 -11.12 -0.24 6.17
N PRO A 30 -11.03 0.26 7.41
CA PRO A 30 -11.11 1.70 7.70
C PRO A 30 -10.06 2.55 6.95
N GLU A 31 -8.88 1.99 6.72
CA GLU A 31 -7.77 2.62 5.98
C GLU A 31 -8.00 2.60 4.45
N LEU A 32 -9.14 2.09 4.00
CA LEU A 32 -9.52 1.90 2.60
C LEU A 32 -8.50 1.05 1.82
N MET A 33 -8.01 -0.02 2.45
CA MET A 33 -7.02 -0.95 1.89
C MET A 33 -7.61 -2.36 1.77
N PRO A 34 -7.04 -3.22 0.91
CA PRO A 34 -7.39 -4.64 0.93
C PRO A 34 -7.01 -5.28 2.26
N LEU A 35 -7.92 -6.06 2.84
CA LEU A 35 -7.72 -6.68 4.15
C LEU A 35 -6.44 -7.57 4.22
N PRO A 36 -6.12 -8.43 3.24
CA PRO A 36 -5.00 -9.38 3.37
C PRO A 36 -3.64 -8.69 3.53
N ILE A 37 -3.36 -7.69 2.68
CA ILE A 37 -2.08 -6.97 2.72
C ILE A 37 -1.96 -6.11 3.99
N LEU A 38 -3.05 -5.49 4.42
CA LEU A 38 -3.07 -4.69 5.64
C LEU A 38 -2.75 -5.56 6.86
N LEU A 39 -3.36 -6.75 6.97
CA LEU A 39 -3.07 -7.67 8.08
C LEU A 39 -1.62 -8.17 8.02
N ALA A 40 -1.10 -8.53 6.85
CA ALA A 40 0.30 -8.95 6.71
C ALA A 40 1.30 -7.85 7.14
N HIS A 41 1.02 -6.58 6.81
CA HIS A 41 1.79 -5.44 7.30
C HIS A 41 1.70 -5.27 8.81
N LYS A 42 0.48 -5.34 9.37
CA LYS A 42 0.29 -5.19 10.82
C LYS A 42 0.97 -6.32 11.61
N ILE A 43 0.94 -7.56 11.12
CA ILE A 43 1.64 -8.70 11.73
C ILE A 43 3.15 -8.48 11.72
N THR A 44 3.73 -8.07 10.59
CA THR A 44 5.19 -7.82 10.51
C THR A 44 5.64 -6.60 11.31
N ALA A 45 4.81 -5.55 11.39
CA ALA A 45 5.05 -4.42 12.28
C ALA A 45 4.99 -4.86 13.75
N LYS A 46 4.02 -5.70 14.12
CA LYS A 46 3.89 -6.22 15.49
C LYS A 46 5.04 -7.15 15.88
N LEU A 47 5.53 -8.01 14.97
CA LEU A 47 6.77 -8.77 15.17
C LEU A 47 7.95 -7.86 15.54
N ALA A 48 8.11 -6.75 14.81
CA ALA A 48 9.17 -5.80 15.09
C ALA A 48 8.96 -5.04 16.41
N GLU A 49 7.72 -4.71 16.75
CA GLU A 49 7.35 -4.07 18.02
C GLU A 49 7.70 -4.95 19.22
N VAL A 50 7.17 -6.18 19.27
CA VAL A 50 7.36 -7.11 20.40
C VAL A 50 8.82 -7.56 20.56
N ARG A 51 9.60 -7.50 19.47
CA ARG A 51 11.05 -7.67 19.51
C ARG A 51 11.74 -6.44 20.13
N LYS A 52 11.41 -5.24 19.66
CA LYS A 52 12.09 -4.00 20.08
C LYS A 52 11.77 -3.59 21.52
N ASN A 53 10.59 -3.92 22.02
CA ASN A 53 10.18 -3.66 23.40
C ASN A 53 10.52 -4.82 24.36
N ASN A 54 11.15 -5.89 23.87
CA ASN A 54 11.49 -7.11 24.60
C ASN A 54 10.32 -7.94 25.17
N THR A 55 9.08 -7.75 24.69
CA THR A 55 7.96 -8.66 25.02
C THR A 55 8.25 -10.09 24.57
N VAL A 56 8.86 -10.25 23.38
CA VAL A 56 9.31 -11.56 22.87
C VAL A 56 10.82 -11.49 22.58
N PRO A 57 11.68 -11.66 23.61
CA PRO A 57 13.10 -11.28 23.55
C PRO A 57 13.96 -12.20 22.67
N PHE A 58 13.47 -13.40 22.33
CA PHE A 58 14.18 -14.33 21.46
C PHE A 58 14.00 -14.03 19.96
N LEU A 59 13.17 -13.04 19.58
CA LEU A 59 13.00 -12.66 18.18
C LEU A 59 14.21 -11.89 17.64
N ARG A 60 14.52 -12.17 16.38
CA ARG A 60 15.55 -11.47 15.60
C ARG A 60 14.90 -10.66 14.46
N PRO A 61 15.67 -9.79 13.76
CA PRO A 61 15.08 -8.78 12.88
C PRO A 61 14.34 -9.30 11.64
N ASP A 62 14.71 -10.45 11.07
CA ASP A 62 14.12 -10.96 9.82
C ASP A 62 12.81 -11.70 10.09
N GLY A 63 11.72 -11.25 9.45
CA GLY A 63 10.37 -11.78 9.67
C GLY A 63 9.47 -11.56 8.46
N LYS A 64 8.60 -12.54 8.20
CA LYS A 64 7.70 -12.61 7.05
C LYS A 64 6.32 -13.03 7.52
N ALA A 65 5.27 -12.44 6.94
CA ALA A 65 3.90 -12.84 7.20
C ALA A 65 3.11 -12.96 5.89
N GLN A 66 2.16 -13.89 5.86
CA GLN A 66 1.19 -14.07 4.79
C GLN A 66 -0.17 -14.37 5.41
N VAL A 67 -1.23 -13.79 4.84
CA VAL A 67 -2.60 -13.97 5.31
C VAL A 67 -3.48 -14.32 4.12
N SER A 68 -4.17 -15.46 4.21
CA SER A 68 -5.20 -15.89 3.26
C SER A 68 -6.58 -15.59 3.85
N VAL A 69 -7.44 -14.94 3.08
CA VAL A 69 -8.77 -14.48 3.51
C VAL A 69 -9.83 -15.12 2.61
N LYS A 70 -10.90 -15.64 3.20
CA LYS A 70 -12.09 -16.11 2.48
C LYS A 70 -12.95 -14.91 2.06
N TYR A 71 -13.35 -14.88 0.80
CA TYR A 71 -14.24 -13.87 0.25
C TYR A 71 -15.55 -14.52 -0.21
N VAL A 72 -16.68 -13.86 0.07
CA VAL A 72 -18.02 -14.17 -0.46
C VAL A 72 -18.57 -12.88 -1.03
N ASP A 73 -19.05 -12.91 -2.27
CA ASP A 73 -19.58 -11.73 -2.98
C ASP A 73 -18.65 -10.51 -2.91
N ASN A 74 -17.34 -10.75 -3.13
CA ASN A 74 -16.27 -9.75 -3.06
C ASN A 74 -16.08 -9.08 -1.69
N LYS A 75 -16.61 -9.65 -0.60
CA LYS A 75 -16.43 -9.16 0.77
C LYS A 75 -15.62 -10.17 1.60
N PRO A 76 -14.66 -9.72 2.43
CA PRO A 76 -13.92 -10.60 3.31
C PRO A 76 -14.83 -11.09 4.44
N VAL A 77 -14.90 -12.41 4.64
CA VAL A 77 -15.79 -13.03 5.65
C VAL A 77 -15.05 -13.71 6.79
N ALA A 78 -13.86 -14.26 6.54
CA ALA A 78 -13.06 -14.97 7.54
C ALA A 78 -11.60 -15.05 7.12
N ILE A 79 -10.71 -15.20 8.08
CA ILE A 79 -9.32 -15.60 7.80
C ILE A 79 -9.28 -17.12 7.70
N ASP A 80 -8.58 -17.61 6.67
CA ASP A 80 -8.43 -19.04 6.42
C ASP A 80 -7.09 -19.55 6.96
N THR A 81 -6.00 -18.90 6.53
CA THR A 81 -4.64 -19.36 6.81
C THR A 81 -3.74 -18.18 7.13
N ILE A 82 -2.90 -18.35 8.15
CA ILE A 82 -1.86 -17.40 8.53
C ILE A 82 -0.51 -18.11 8.53
N VAL A 83 0.44 -17.54 7.80
CA VAL A 83 1.84 -17.99 7.80
C VAL A 83 2.69 -16.90 8.44
N VAL A 84 3.49 -17.27 9.44
CA VAL A 84 4.52 -16.41 10.00
C VAL A 84 5.83 -17.18 10.06
N SER A 85 6.85 -16.63 9.39
CA SER A 85 8.23 -17.11 9.49
C SER A 85 9.07 -16.00 10.09
N THR A 86 9.62 -16.22 11.27
CA THR A 86 10.41 -15.22 11.99
C THR A 86 11.73 -15.80 12.46
N GLN A 87 12.78 -15.00 12.32
CA GLN A 87 14.10 -15.32 12.81
C GLN A 87 14.12 -15.30 14.34
N HIS A 88 14.86 -16.22 14.95
CA HIS A 88 14.92 -16.37 16.41
C HIS A 88 16.32 -16.79 16.91
N ASN A 89 16.53 -16.69 18.22
CA ASN A 89 17.70 -17.26 18.90
C ASN A 89 17.67 -18.80 18.88
N ASP A 90 18.83 -19.43 19.05
CA ASP A 90 18.96 -20.89 18.92
C ASP A 90 18.33 -21.68 20.09
N ASP A 91 18.09 -21.02 21.21
CA ASP A 91 17.68 -21.60 22.48
C ASP A 91 16.15 -21.70 22.66
N VAL A 92 15.34 -21.09 21.79
CA VAL A 92 13.87 -21.17 21.88
C VAL A 92 13.32 -22.42 21.21
N SER A 93 12.45 -23.15 21.90
CA SER A 93 11.75 -24.29 21.32
C SER A 93 10.63 -23.83 20.37
N GLN A 94 10.33 -24.65 19.37
CA GLN A 94 9.27 -24.37 18.41
C GLN A 94 7.90 -24.16 19.09
N THR A 95 7.62 -24.87 20.18
CA THR A 95 6.37 -24.74 20.94
C THR A 95 6.26 -23.37 21.59
N ILE A 96 7.32 -22.88 22.26
CA ILE A 96 7.34 -21.57 22.89
C ILE A 96 7.25 -20.46 21.83
N LEU A 97 8.02 -20.58 20.75
CA LEU A 97 7.97 -19.66 19.62
C LEU A 97 6.55 -19.59 19.05
N ARG A 98 5.94 -20.73 18.75
CA ARG A 98 4.58 -20.80 18.18
C ARG A 98 3.56 -20.11 19.09
N GLN A 99 3.58 -20.40 20.39
CA GLN A 99 2.64 -19.80 21.33
C GLN A 99 2.82 -18.28 21.39
N ALA A 100 4.06 -17.80 21.49
CA ALA A 100 4.35 -16.37 21.54
C ALA A 100 3.89 -15.63 20.27
N ILE A 101 4.08 -16.22 19.09
CA ILE A 101 3.61 -15.61 17.83
C ILE A 101 2.09 -15.58 17.75
N ILE A 102 1.40 -16.62 18.20
CA ILE A 102 -0.07 -16.63 18.18
C ILE A 102 -0.60 -15.53 19.13
N THR A 103 -0.18 -15.53 20.39
CA THR A 103 -0.72 -14.64 21.42
C THR A 103 -0.24 -13.20 21.28
N GLU A 104 1.07 -12.97 21.20
CA GLU A 104 1.64 -11.61 21.28
C GLU A 104 1.61 -10.85 19.95
N VAL A 105 1.40 -11.57 18.83
CA VAL A 105 1.47 -11.00 17.48
C VAL A 105 0.16 -11.16 16.73
N ILE A 106 -0.32 -12.38 16.55
CA ILE A 106 -1.47 -12.64 15.68
C ILE A 106 -2.77 -12.17 16.33
N GLU A 107 -3.07 -12.64 17.54
CA GLU A 107 -4.28 -12.26 18.29
C GLU A 107 -4.32 -10.76 18.61
N ALA A 108 -3.16 -10.13 18.79
CA ALA A 108 -3.03 -8.69 19.00
C ALA A 108 -3.34 -7.84 17.75
N VAL A 109 -3.25 -8.42 16.54
CA VAL A 109 -3.41 -7.71 15.27
C VAL A 109 -4.76 -7.97 14.62
N ILE A 110 -5.25 -9.20 14.69
CA ILE A 110 -6.43 -9.61 13.93
C ILE A 110 -7.70 -9.17 14.65
N PRO A 111 -8.60 -8.43 13.97
CA PRO A 111 -9.89 -8.09 14.55
C PRO A 111 -10.67 -9.36 14.94
N SER A 112 -11.25 -9.37 16.15
CA SER A 112 -11.97 -10.53 16.69
C SER A 112 -13.04 -11.09 15.76
N LYS A 113 -13.71 -10.24 14.98
CA LYS A 113 -14.72 -10.65 13.97
C LYS A 113 -14.19 -11.57 12.87
N PHE A 114 -12.86 -11.62 12.65
CA PHE A 114 -12.23 -12.48 11.66
C PHE A 114 -11.53 -13.69 12.28
N LEU A 115 -11.38 -13.73 13.61
CA LEU A 115 -10.90 -14.90 14.34
C LEU A 115 -11.99 -15.98 14.38
N ASN A 116 -11.58 -17.22 14.20
CA ASN A 116 -12.43 -18.41 14.28
C ASN A 116 -11.58 -19.63 14.62
N ASP A 117 -12.23 -20.72 15.05
CA ASP A 117 -11.55 -21.95 15.48
C ASP A 117 -10.98 -22.77 14.30
N GLU A 118 -11.27 -22.40 13.06
CA GLU A 118 -10.84 -23.11 11.85
C GLU A 118 -9.58 -22.52 11.19
N ILE A 119 -8.98 -21.46 11.76
CA ILE A 119 -7.80 -20.82 11.17
C ILE A 119 -6.61 -21.79 11.17
N THR A 120 -6.02 -21.97 10.00
CA THR A 120 -4.76 -22.73 9.86
C THR A 120 -3.56 -21.83 10.15
N TYR A 121 -2.77 -22.19 11.16
CA TYR A 121 -1.56 -21.45 11.56
C TYR A 121 -0.28 -22.18 11.19
N HIS A 122 0.49 -21.63 10.25
CA HIS A 122 1.85 -22.06 9.90
C HIS A 122 2.89 -21.13 10.52
N ILE A 123 3.37 -21.47 11.71
CA ILE A 123 4.42 -20.70 12.40
C ILE A 123 5.74 -21.43 12.24
N ASN A 124 6.72 -20.79 11.61
CA ASN A 124 8.03 -21.35 11.26
C ASN A 124 7.93 -22.80 10.74
N PRO A 125 7.23 -23.05 9.60
CA PRO A 125 6.93 -24.41 9.15
C PRO A 125 8.18 -25.23 8.80
N THR A 126 9.31 -24.58 8.49
CA THR A 126 10.61 -25.22 8.28
C THR A 126 11.33 -25.59 9.59
N GLY A 127 10.73 -25.29 10.74
CA GLY A 127 11.34 -25.43 12.06
C GLY A 127 12.29 -24.26 12.34
N ARG A 128 13.60 -24.52 12.29
CA ARG A 128 14.63 -23.58 12.74
C ARG A 128 14.86 -22.44 11.74
N PHE A 129 14.83 -21.19 12.22
CA PHE A 129 15.20 -20.00 11.45
C PHE A 129 16.13 -19.09 12.29
N VAL A 130 17.40 -19.50 12.44
CA VAL A 130 18.39 -18.78 13.28
C VAL A 130 19.24 -17.80 12.44
N ILE A 131 19.61 -18.22 11.23
CA ILE A 131 20.39 -17.41 10.27
C ILE A 131 19.39 -16.72 9.35
N GLY A 132 19.46 -15.39 9.24
CA GLY A 132 18.56 -14.57 8.44
C GLY A 132 19.21 -13.24 8.06
N GLY A 133 18.45 -12.36 7.42
CA GLY A 133 18.97 -11.11 6.86
C GLY A 133 20.01 -11.35 5.74
N PRO A 134 20.91 -10.39 5.48
CA PRO A 134 21.88 -10.48 4.38
C PRO A 134 22.81 -11.70 4.42
N GLN A 135 22.98 -12.31 5.59
CA GLN A 135 23.76 -13.55 5.74
C GLN A 135 23.05 -14.76 5.13
N GLY A 136 21.70 -14.76 5.13
CA GLY A 136 20.89 -15.86 4.62
C GLY A 136 20.33 -15.62 3.21
N ASP A 137 20.07 -14.36 2.85
CA ASP A 137 19.47 -14.00 1.56
C ASP A 137 19.90 -12.59 1.11
N ALA A 138 20.18 -12.41 -0.19
CA ALA A 138 20.63 -11.13 -0.73
C ALA A 138 19.46 -10.14 -0.86
N GLY A 139 19.62 -8.94 -0.31
CA GLY A 139 18.64 -7.86 -0.41
C GLY A 139 18.94 -6.88 -1.53
N LEU A 140 17.91 -6.51 -2.31
CA LEU A 140 18.01 -5.46 -3.34
C LEU A 140 16.82 -4.49 -3.27
N THR A 141 17.08 -3.21 -3.55
CA THR A 141 16.05 -2.17 -3.66
C THR A 141 15.03 -2.54 -4.73
N GLY A 142 13.73 -2.36 -4.44
CA GLY A 142 12.67 -2.58 -5.42
C GLY A 142 12.30 -4.05 -5.66
N GLN A 143 12.75 -4.99 -4.82
CA GLN A 143 12.35 -6.41 -4.91
C GLN A 143 11.12 -6.76 -4.05
N LYS A 144 10.34 -5.75 -3.66
CA LYS A 144 9.15 -5.90 -2.79
C LYS A 144 7.96 -5.03 -3.25
N ILE A 145 7.91 -4.64 -4.53
CA ILE A 145 6.91 -3.69 -5.06
C ILE A 145 5.44 -4.08 -4.80
N ILE A 146 5.11 -5.37 -4.78
CA ILE A 146 3.75 -5.83 -4.46
C ILE A 146 3.44 -5.72 -2.96
N VAL A 147 4.45 -5.93 -2.11
CA VAL A 147 4.37 -5.72 -0.66
C VAL A 147 4.33 -4.22 -0.36
N ASP A 148 5.05 -3.39 -1.10
CA ASP A 148 5.02 -1.93 -0.92
C ASP A 148 3.64 -1.32 -1.25
N THR A 149 2.79 -2.04 -1.99
CA THR A 149 1.51 -1.55 -2.52
C THR A 149 0.29 -2.29 -1.97
N TYR A 150 -0.37 -3.11 -2.80
CA TYR A 150 -1.73 -3.62 -2.54
C TYR A 150 -1.78 -5.14 -2.37
N GLY A 151 -0.62 -5.80 -2.23
CA GLY A 151 -0.53 -7.25 -2.01
C GLY A 151 -1.15 -8.09 -3.12
N GLY A 152 -1.17 -7.58 -4.35
CA GLY A 152 -1.74 -8.26 -5.52
C GLY A 152 -3.23 -7.99 -5.76
N SER A 153 -3.90 -7.20 -4.90
CA SER A 153 -5.32 -6.85 -5.07
C SER A 153 -5.57 -5.85 -6.21
N CYS A 154 -4.50 -5.23 -6.71
CA CYS A 154 -4.51 -4.28 -7.82
C CYS A 154 -3.29 -4.57 -8.71
N PRO A 155 -3.40 -4.41 -10.05
CA PRO A 155 -2.25 -4.45 -10.93
C PRO A 155 -1.13 -3.49 -10.51
N HIS A 156 0.09 -3.76 -10.98
CA HIS A 156 1.25 -2.94 -10.67
C HIS A 156 2.01 -2.60 -11.95
N GLY A 157 2.47 -1.35 -12.08
CA GLY A 157 3.13 -0.87 -13.29
C GLY A 157 4.64 -1.14 -13.39
N GLY A 158 5.20 -1.78 -12.36
CA GLY A 158 6.60 -2.24 -12.32
C GLY A 158 7.59 -1.28 -11.66
N GLY A 159 7.25 0.01 -11.55
CA GLY A 159 8.09 1.02 -10.93
C GLY A 159 8.30 0.82 -9.43
N ALA A 160 9.55 0.64 -8.99
CA ALA A 160 9.89 0.64 -7.56
C ALA A 160 9.84 2.05 -6.95
N PHE A 161 9.57 2.16 -5.65
CA PHE A 161 9.48 3.45 -4.97
C PHE A 161 10.80 3.90 -4.36
N SER A 162 11.39 3.12 -3.44
CA SER A 162 12.55 3.52 -2.63
C SER A 162 13.77 3.93 -3.47
N GLY A 163 14.51 4.94 -3.01
CA GLY A 163 15.70 5.49 -3.69
C GLY A 163 15.44 6.58 -4.75
N LYS A 164 14.18 6.86 -5.10
CA LYS A 164 13.80 7.87 -6.10
C LYS A 164 13.32 9.18 -5.46
N ASP A 165 13.61 10.32 -6.05
CA ASP A 165 13.00 11.61 -5.67
C ASP A 165 11.62 11.79 -6.35
N PRO A 166 10.81 12.79 -5.95
CA PRO A 166 9.43 12.95 -6.41
C PRO A 166 9.26 13.28 -7.90
N THR A 167 10.32 13.69 -8.60
CA THR A 167 10.24 13.89 -10.07
C THR A 167 10.05 12.56 -10.83
N LYS A 168 10.32 11.42 -10.17
CA LYS A 168 10.17 10.08 -10.75
C LYS A 168 8.75 9.62 -10.53
N VAL A 169 7.98 9.62 -11.63
CA VAL A 169 6.54 9.31 -11.65
C VAL A 169 6.21 7.93 -11.09
N ASP A 170 7.14 6.98 -11.12
CA ASP A 170 7.01 5.68 -10.44
C ASP A 170 6.56 5.82 -8.99
N ARG A 171 7.08 6.82 -8.27
CA ARG A 171 6.68 7.08 -6.87
C ARG A 171 5.56 8.11 -6.80
N SER A 172 5.76 9.29 -7.38
CA SER A 172 4.84 10.42 -7.18
C SER A 172 3.46 10.13 -7.79
N ALA A 173 3.40 9.59 -9.01
CA ALA A 173 2.13 9.26 -9.64
C ALA A 173 1.46 8.05 -8.96
N ALA A 174 2.20 7.04 -8.50
CA ALA A 174 1.61 5.96 -7.71
C ALA A 174 0.96 6.47 -6.41
N TYR A 175 1.61 7.42 -5.72
CA TYR A 175 1.04 8.06 -4.53
C TYR A 175 -0.18 8.92 -4.88
N ALA A 176 -0.13 9.66 -5.99
CA ALA A 176 -1.27 10.43 -6.48
C ALA A 176 -2.46 9.53 -6.80
N MET A 177 -2.23 8.39 -7.46
CA MET A 177 -3.32 7.47 -7.80
C MET A 177 -3.91 6.81 -6.55
N ARG A 178 -3.09 6.50 -5.53
CA ARG A 178 -3.61 6.12 -4.20
C ARG A 178 -4.50 7.21 -3.62
N TYR A 179 -4.03 8.45 -3.61
CA TYR A 179 -4.76 9.60 -3.08
C TYR A 179 -6.11 9.79 -3.77
N VAL A 180 -6.14 9.76 -5.11
CA VAL A 180 -7.37 9.89 -5.90
C VAL A 180 -8.33 8.74 -5.63
N ALA A 181 -7.87 7.48 -5.75
CA ALA A 181 -8.72 6.31 -5.54
C ALA A 181 -9.32 6.30 -4.12
N LYS A 182 -8.50 6.63 -3.11
CA LYS A 182 -8.93 6.70 -1.72
C LYS A 182 -9.98 7.78 -1.50
N ASN A 183 -9.80 8.98 -2.06
CA ASN A 183 -10.79 10.05 -1.96
C ASN A 183 -12.11 9.71 -2.65
N LEU A 184 -12.08 9.03 -3.81
CA LEU A 184 -13.28 8.60 -4.51
C LEU A 184 -14.07 7.54 -3.72
N VAL A 185 -13.39 6.54 -3.15
CA VAL A 185 -14.03 5.53 -2.29
C VAL A 185 -14.57 6.18 -1.02
N ALA A 186 -13.79 7.04 -0.36
CA ALA A 186 -14.23 7.78 0.83
C ALA A 186 -15.44 8.69 0.56
N ALA A 187 -15.56 9.22 -0.66
CA ALA A 187 -16.70 10.03 -1.08
C ALA A 187 -17.97 9.22 -1.40
N GLY A 188 -17.88 7.89 -1.41
CA GLY A 188 -18.98 6.99 -1.72
C GLY A 188 -19.24 6.80 -3.22
N VAL A 189 -18.24 7.04 -4.07
CA VAL A 189 -18.35 6.84 -5.53
C VAL A 189 -18.49 5.35 -5.88
N SER A 190 -17.72 4.49 -5.21
CA SER A 190 -17.79 3.02 -5.33
C SER A 190 -17.16 2.39 -4.09
N ASP A 191 -17.48 1.13 -3.82
CA ASP A 191 -16.82 0.33 -2.78
C ASP A 191 -15.38 -0.04 -3.14
N LYS A 192 -15.02 -0.01 -4.43
CA LYS A 192 -13.70 -0.39 -4.95
C LYS A 192 -13.39 0.39 -6.21
N ILE A 193 -12.19 0.96 -6.28
CA ILE A 193 -11.73 1.73 -7.45
C ILE A 193 -10.26 1.41 -7.71
N THR A 194 -9.95 1.05 -8.94
CA THR A 194 -8.61 1.04 -9.52
C THR A 194 -8.48 2.23 -10.46
N ILE A 195 -7.33 2.93 -10.41
CA ILE A 195 -6.99 3.97 -11.37
C ILE A 195 -5.62 3.66 -11.95
N GLN A 196 -5.50 3.69 -13.27
CA GLN A 196 -4.23 3.66 -13.96
C GLN A 196 -3.93 5.06 -14.50
N ILE A 197 -2.67 5.47 -14.38
CA ILE A 197 -2.14 6.64 -15.09
C ILE A 197 -0.88 6.24 -15.85
N ALA A 198 -0.64 6.86 -17.01
CA ALA A 198 0.60 6.68 -17.74
C ALA A 198 1.21 8.01 -18.17
N TYR A 199 2.54 8.05 -18.23
CA TYR A 199 3.32 9.20 -18.68
C TYR A 199 4.27 8.81 -19.79
N SER A 200 4.59 9.81 -20.62
CA SER A 200 5.73 9.78 -21.53
C SER A 200 6.80 10.72 -21.00
N ILE A 201 8.07 10.33 -21.13
CA ILE A 201 9.21 11.10 -20.60
C ILE A 201 9.22 12.53 -21.14
N GLY A 202 9.37 13.51 -20.27
CA GLY A 202 9.39 14.93 -20.62
C GLY A 202 8.03 15.54 -21.01
N VAL A 203 6.92 14.78 -20.93
CA VAL A 203 5.57 15.32 -21.12
C VAL A 203 4.97 15.70 -19.77
N VAL A 204 4.36 16.89 -19.69
CA VAL A 204 3.80 17.44 -18.44
C VAL A 204 2.50 16.73 -18.06
N GLN A 205 1.61 16.52 -19.02
CA GLN A 205 0.31 15.89 -18.79
C GLN A 205 0.37 14.37 -19.00
N PRO A 206 -0.41 13.58 -18.23
CA PRO A 206 -0.48 12.14 -18.44
C PRO A 206 -1.03 11.81 -19.83
N VAL A 207 -0.47 10.77 -20.46
CA VAL A 207 -0.90 10.31 -21.79
C VAL A 207 -2.17 9.46 -21.73
N SER A 208 -2.46 8.85 -20.57
CA SER A 208 -3.71 8.13 -20.33
C SER A 208 -4.09 8.16 -18.85
N ILE A 209 -5.40 8.15 -18.61
CA ILE A 209 -6.00 7.85 -17.31
C ILE A 209 -7.09 6.82 -17.58
N MET A 210 -7.14 5.75 -16.80
CA MET A 210 -8.19 4.75 -16.87
C MET A 210 -8.73 4.52 -15.46
N VAL A 211 -10.05 4.43 -15.34
CA VAL A 211 -10.77 4.16 -14.11
C VAL A 211 -11.52 2.84 -14.27
N ASP A 212 -11.38 1.96 -13.28
CA ASP A 212 -12.16 0.73 -13.14
C ASP A 212 -12.81 0.73 -11.76
N ALA A 213 -14.14 0.82 -11.73
CA ALA A 213 -14.95 0.82 -10.51
C ALA A 213 -15.45 -0.59 -10.13
N HIS A 214 -14.96 -1.64 -10.81
CA HIS A 214 -15.24 -3.05 -10.57
C HIS A 214 -16.74 -3.39 -10.61
N GLY A 215 -17.50 -2.66 -11.42
CA GLY A 215 -18.96 -2.77 -11.50
C GLY A 215 -19.72 -2.33 -10.23
N GLY A 216 -19.03 -1.75 -9.24
CA GLY A 216 -19.61 -1.34 -7.95
C GLY A 216 -20.17 0.09 -7.93
N SER A 217 -19.88 0.92 -8.94
CA SER A 217 -20.38 2.29 -9.01
C SER A 217 -21.70 2.40 -9.75
N LYS A 218 -22.55 3.34 -9.31
CA LYS A 218 -23.70 3.84 -10.07
C LYS A 218 -23.33 4.96 -11.06
N ILE A 219 -22.10 5.46 -10.96
CA ILE A 219 -21.57 6.52 -11.83
C ILE A 219 -20.73 5.83 -12.90
N GLU A 220 -20.95 6.19 -14.16
CA GLU A 220 -20.15 5.67 -15.27
C GLU A 220 -18.67 6.05 -15.10
N GLU A 221 -17.77 5.11 -15.38
CA GLU A 221 -16.33 5.28 -15.21
C GLU A 221 -15.77 6.46 -16.00
N SER A 222 -16.34 6.77 -17.17
CA SER A 222 -15.96 7.96 -17.96
C SER A 222 -16.27 9.28 -17.24
N LYS A 223 -17.33 9.34 -16.43
CA LYS A 223 -17.65 10.51 -15.59
C LYS A 223 -16.75 10.58 -14.36
N ILE A 224 -16.35 9.42 -13.84
CA ILE A 224 -15.33 9.36 -12.77
C ILE A 224 -13.99 9.87 -13.31
N GLU A 225 -13.57 9.43 -14.50
CA GLU A 225 -12.36 9.93 -15.15
C GLU A 225 -12.41 11.46 -15.37
N ALA A 226 -13.54 12.00 -15.85
CA ALA A 226 -13.71 13.44 -16.03
C ALA A 226 -13.55 14.22 -14.70
N CYS A 227 -14.16 13.73 -13.62
CA CYS A 227 -13.99 14.29 -12.27
C CYS A 227 -12.52 14.26 -11.82
N VAL A 228 -11.81 13.16 -12.08
CA VAL A 228 -10.38 13.04 -11.76
C VAL A 228 -9.55 14.09 -12.51
N ARG A 229 -9.80 14.27 -13.81
CA ARG A 229 -9.11 15.26 -14.64
C ARG A 229 -9.39 16.70 -14.21
N GLU A 230 -10.59 16.97 -13.73
CA GLU A 230 -11.01 18.32 -13.35
C GLU A 230 -10.54 18.72 -11.95
N LEU A 231 -10.59 17.79 -10.99
CA LEU A 231 -10.29 18.10 -9.59
C LEU A 231 -8.81 17.93 -9.23
N PHE A 232 -8.07 17.07 -9.94
CA PHE A 232 -6.70 16.73 -9.59
C PHE A 232 -5.72 17.17 -10.68
N ASP A 233 -4.77 18.03 -10.30
CA ASP A 233 -3.62 18.34 -11.15
C ASP A 233 -2.62 17.17 -11.10
N LEU A 234 -2.68 16.34 -12.15
CA LEU A 234 -1.86 15.14 -12.29
C LEU A 234 -0.59 15.41 -13.11
N SER A 235 -0.18 16.66 -13.30
CA SER A 235 1.19 16.94 -13.74
C SER A 235 2.20 16.57 -12.64
N PRO A 236 3.46 16.22 -12.97
CA PRO A 236 4.49 15.97 -11.95
C PRO A 236 4.63 17.11 -10.93
N ALA A 237 4.59 18.38 -11.39
CA ALA A 237 4.63 19.55 -10.51
C ALA A 237 3.38 19.65 -9.62
N GLY A 238 2.18 19.45 -10.19
CA GLY A 238 0.91 19.44 -9.47
C GLY A 238 0.89 18.42 -8.34
N ILE A 239 1.31 17.19 -8.64
CA ILE A 239 1.41 16.09 -7.67
C ILE A 239 2.38 16.43 -6.54
N ILE A 240 3.58 16.93 -6.88
CA ILE A 240 4.60 17.29 -5.89
C ILE A 240 4.09 18.37 -4.95
N LYS A 241 3.36 19.36 -5.48
CA LYS A 241 2.77 20.47 -4.71
C LYS A 241 1.62 20.00 -3.82
N GLU A 242 0.64 19.29 -4.38
CA GLU A 242 -0.55 18.80 -3.66
C GLU A 242 -0.15 17.90 -2.48
N LEU A 243 0.74 16.95 -2.74
CA LEU A 243 1.18 15.96 -1.76
C LEU A 243 2.40 16.40 -0.95
N ASP A 244 2.93 17.61 -1.17
CA ASP A 244 4.01 18.24 -0.39
C ASP A 244 5.24 17.33 -0.28
N LEU A 245 5.70 16.84 -1.44
CA LEU A 245 6.66 15.76 -1.56
C LEU A 245 8.13 16.21 -1.42
N LEU A 246 8.44 17.51 -1.47
CA LEU A 246 9.82 18.00 -1.31
C LEU A 246 10.26 18.04 0.16
N LYS A 247 10.13 16.90 0.86
CA LYS A 247 10.42 16.73 2.29
C LYS A 247 11.08 15.38 2.56
N PRO A 248 11.90 15.27 3.63
CA PRO A 248 12.57 14.02 4.00
C PRO A 248 11.62 13.03 4.71
N ILE A 249 10.49 12.67 4.08
CA ILE A 249 9.42 11.86 4.69
C ILE A 249 9.47 10.37 4.32
N TYR A 250 10.42 9.95 3.48
CA TYR A 250 10.37 8.64 2.79
C TYR A 250 10.98 7.47 3.56
N LYS A 251 11.87 7.70 4.53
CA LYS A 251 12.54 6.59 5.23
C LYS A 251 11.54 5.65 5.90
N LYS A 252 10.47 6.20 6.47
CA LYS A 252 9.40 5.43 7.11
C LYS A 252 8.54 4.64 6.13
N THR A 253 8.50 4.97 4.83
CA THR A 253 7.70 4.25 3.83
C THR A 253 8.35 2.94 3.41
N ALA A 254 9.67 2.80 3.57
CA ALA A 254 10.45 1.66 3.08
C ALA A 254 10.18 0.32 3.78
N VAL A 255 9.28 0.29 4.77
CA VAL A 255 8.82 -0.90 5.48
C VAL A 255 7.33 -0.76 5.83
N TYR A 256 6.65 -1.90 5.91
CA TYR A 256 5.24 -2.02 6.30
C TYR A 256 4.24 -1.32 5.35
N GLY A 257 4.60 -1.23 4.06
CA GLY A 257 3.75 -0.66 3.03
C GLY A 257 3.84 0.86 2.93
N HIS A 258 3.66 1.36 1.71
CA HIS A 258 3.58 2.79 1.43
C HIS A 258 2.18 3.37 1.65
N PHE A 259 1.15 2.51 1.67
CA PHE A 259 -0.26 2.88 1.70
C PHE A 259 -0.99 2.30 2.92
N GLY A 260 -2.13 2.91 3.28
CA GLY A 260 -2.97 2.46 4.41
C GLY A 260 -2.45 2.85 5.79
N ARG A 261 -1.62 3.89 5.88
CA ARG A 261 -0.96 4.32 7.12
C ARG A 261 -1.44 5.70 7.53
N GLU A 262 -2.52 5.72 8.32
CA GLU A 262 -3.11 6.94 8.84
C GLU A 262 -2.23 7.62 9.88
N ASN A 263 -2.38 8.94 10.02
CA ASN A 263 -1.76 9.75 11.09
C ASN A 263 -0.23 9.78 11.12
N GLU A 264 0.44 9.18 10.14
CA GLU A 264 1.90 9.27 10.03
C GLU A 264 2.36 10.53 9.28
N GLY A 265 1.44 11.33 8.72
CA GLY A 265 1.77 12.52 7.93
C GLY A 265 2.03 12.22 6.45
N PHE A 266 1.44 11.14 5.92
CA PHE A 266 1.44 10.84 4.49
C PHE A 266 0.25 11.52 3.82
N ARG A 267 0.49 12.58 3.05
CA ARG A 267 -0.61 13.35 2.44
C ARG A 267 -1.44 12.53 1.45
N TRP A 268 -0.85 11.53 0.78
CA TRP A 268 -1.58 10.65 -0.13
C TRP A 268 -2.59 9.73 0.57
N GLU A 269 -2.56 9.65 1.89
CA GLU A 269 -3.59 8.95 2.68
C GLU A 269 -4.71 9.89 3.15
N MET A 270 -4.63 11.19 2.91
CA MET A 270 -5.70 12.11 3.30
C MET A 270 -6.94 11.97 2.41
N THR A 271 -8.12 12.09 3.02
CA THR A 271 -9.42 12.08 2.34
C THR A 271 -10.03 13.49 2.28
N ASN A 272 -9.22 14.50 1.99
CA ASN A 272 -9.58 15.91 2.04
C ASN A 272 -10.26 16.45 0.76
N ARG A 273 -10.38 15.65 -0.31
CA ARG A 273 -11.11 16.00 -1.54
C ARG A 273 -12.53 15.43 -1.56
N VAL A 274 -12.96 14.74 -0.50
CA VAL A 274 -14.29 14.11 -0.40
C VAL A 274 -15.43 15.10 -0.67
N ASP A 275 -15.43 16.26 -0.01
CA ASP A 275 -16.49 17.26 -0.18
C ASP A 275 -16.56 17.82 -1.61
N GLU A 276 -15.42 17.92 -2.31
CA GLU A 276 -15.38 18.37 -3.71
C GLU A 276 -15.94 17.31 -4.64
N ILE A 277 -15.56 16.05 -4.45
CA ILE A 277 -16.07 14.91 -5.23
C ILE A 277 -17.58 14.74 -5.03
N GLN A 278 -18.05 14.83 -3.79
CA GLN A 278 -19.48 14.73 -3.48
C GLN A 278 -20.27 15.87 -4.14
N ARG A 279 -19.74 17.09 -4.13
CA ARG A 279 -20.34 18.24 -4.84
C ARG A 279 -20.36 18.03 -6.34
N TYR A 280 -19.26 17.53 -6.92
CA TYR A 280 -19.15 17.26 -8.36
C TYR A 280 -20.24 16.30 -8.85
N PHE A 281 -20.48 15.22 -8.10
CA PHE A 281 -21.47 14.20 -8.45
C PHE A 281 -22.85 14.41 -7.82
N GLN A 282 -23.05 15.49 -7.06
CA GLN A 282 -24.28 15.75 -6.31
C GLN A 282 -24.69 14.57 -5.41
N LEU A 283 -23.69 13.90 -4.81
CA LEU A 283 -23.94 12.82 -3.85
C LEU A 283 -24.55 13.43 -2.58
N LYS A 284 -25.63 12.81 -2.09
CA LYS A 284 -26.26 13.23 -0.83
C LYS A 284 -25.28 13.00 0.32
N LYS A 285 -25.16 13.99 1.22
CA LYS A 285 -24.46 13.83 2.50
C LYS A 285 -25.16 12.80 3.38
#